data_AF-A0A7X7A1L3-F1
#
_entry.id   AF-A0A7X7A1L3-F1
#
_cell.length_a   1.000
_cell.length_b   1.000
_cell.length_c   1.000
_cell.angle_alpha   90.00
_cell.angle_beta   90.00
_cell.angle_gamma   90.00
#
_symmetry.space_group_name_H-M   'P 1'
#
loop_
_entity.id
_entity.type
_entity.pdbx_description
1 polymer ?
#
loop_
_entity_poly.entity_id
_entity_poly.type
_entity_poly.pdbx_seq_one_letter_code
_entity_poly.pdbx_strand_id
1 'polypeptide(L)' 'FQPSFTISFANGSYGYLPTPEQHELGGYETWYSTNRVEVEASRKIVAKLLSLFAKVNEAGSAFIPQPDYLDNSKTQIK' A
#
# COMPACT_ATOMS: atom_id res chain seq x y z
N PHE A 1 -4.07 -9.26 6.06
CA PHE A 1 -3.73 -9.23 4.62
C PHE A 1 -2.26 -9.53 4.46
N GLN A 2 -1.93 -10.77 4.13
CA GLN A 2 -0.61 -11.16 3.66
C GLN A 2 -0.82 -12.13 2.49
N PRO A 3 -0.07 -11.99 1.39
CA PRO A 3 0.97 -11.00 1.14
C PRO A 3 0.40 -9.60 0.80
N SER A 4 1.11 -8.54 1.20
CA SER A 4 0.85 -7.16 0.77
C SER A 4 2.13 -6.48 0.32
N PHE A 5 2.04 -5.56 -0.64
CA PHE A 5 3.16 -4.77 -1.13
C PHE A 5 2.73 -3.33 -1.41
N THR A 6 3.70 -2.41 -1.42
CA THR A 6 3.48 -0.99 -1.71
C THR A 6 3.96 -0.67 -3.11
N ILE A 7 3.13 -0.01 -3.91
CA ILE A 7 3.52 0.56 -5.21
C ILE A 7 3.54 2.08 -5.07
N SER A 8 4.65 2.68 -5.50
CA SER A 8 4.81 4.13 -5.62
C SER A 8 4.51 4.58 -7.05
N PHE A 9 4.28 5.89 -7.25
CA PHE A 9 3.98 6.49 -8.57
C PHE A 9 2.74 5.88 -9.28
N ALA A 10 1.79 5.36 -8.50
CA ALA A 10 0.51 4.92 -9.02
C ALA A 10 -0.42 6.13 -9.21
N ASN A 11 -0.97 6.29 -10.42
CA ASN A 11 -1.89 7.38 -10.80
C ASN A 11 -1.30 8.80 -10.78
N GLY A 12 0.02 8.95 -10.60
CA GLY A 12 0.68 10.25 -10.67
C GLY A 12 1.94 10.37 -9.79
N SER A 13 2.54 11.56 -9.82
CA SER A 13 3.71 11.95 -9.03
C SER A 13 3.44 13.27 -8.32
N TYR A 14 3.37 13.25 -6.99
CA TYR A 14 3.06 14.43 -6.16
C TYR A 14 4.19 14.81 -5.18
N GLY A 15 5.38 14.23 -5.38
CA GLY A 15 6.52 14.42 -4.49
C GLY A 15 6.54 13.42 -3.34
N TYR A 16 7.26 13.78 -2.27
CA TYR A 16 7.36 12.97 -1.07
C TYR A 16 6.06 12.98 -0.25
N LEU A 17 5.91 11.97 0.62
CA LEU A 17 4.81 11.85 1.56
C LEU A 17 5.34 11.75 3.00
N PRO A 18 5.91 12.84 3.55
CA PRO A 18 6.41 12.87 4.91
C PRO A 18 5.26 12.84 5.93
N THR A 19 5.58 12.44 7.14
CA THR A 19 4.66 12.53 8.28
C THR A 19 4.58 13.97 8.82
N PRO A 20 3.54 14.35 9.58
CA PRO A 20 3.47 15.66 10.22
C PRO A 20 4.69 15.96 11.09
N GLU A 21 5.21 14.96 11.80
CA GLU A 21 6.43 15.08 12.60
C GLU A 21 7.67 15.34 11.72
N GLN A 22 7.75 14.73 10.53
CA GLN A 22 8.81 15.04 9.57
C GLN A 22 8.67 16.45 9.00
N HIS A 23 7.45 16.95 8.79
CA HIS A 23 7.20 18.35 8.42
C HIS A 23 7.75 19.33 9.47
N GLU A 24 7.61 19.02 10.76
CA GLU A 24 8.16 19.84 11.85
C GLU A 24 9.70 19.90 11.83
N LEU A 25 10.36 18.82 11.38
CA LEU A 25 11.82 18.77 11.25
C LEU A 25 12.37 19.57 10.05
N GLY A 26 11.53 19.89 9.05
CA GLY A 26 11.91 20.75 7.93
C GLY A 26 12.92 20.16 6.93
N GLY A 27 12.99 18.83 6.83
CA GLY A 27 13.92 18.13 5.94
C GLY A 27 13.63 18.32 4.43
N TYR A 28 14.53 17.82 3.57
CA TYR A 28 14.40 17.95 2.11
C TYR A 28 13.04 17.48 1.55
N GLU A 29 12.45 16.44 2.15
CA GLU A 29 11.16 15.85 1.74
C GLU A 29 9.95 16.76 2.03
N THR A 30 10.13 17.86 2.74
CA THR A 30 9.04 18.75 3.18
C THR A 30 9.08 20.10 2.47
N TRP A 31 10.09 20.33 1.61
CA TRP A 31 10.24 21.58 0.89
C TRP A 31 9.18 21.68 -0.23
N TYR A 32 8.71 22.89 -0.50
CA TYR A 32 7.65 23.12 -1.50
C TYR A 32 7.99 22.65 -2.93
N SER A 33 9.29 22.57 -3.27
CA SER A 33 9.76 22.07 -4.57
C SER A 33 9.69 20.54 -4.68
N THR A 34 9.77 19.83 -3.56
CA THR A 34 9.86 18.36 -3.48
C THR A 34 8.58 17.72 -2.97
N ASN A 35 7.67 18.53 -2.41
CA ASN A 35 6.42 18.11 -1.80
C ASN A 35 5.28 19.06 -2.19
N ARG A 36 4.14 18.49 -2.58
CA ARG A 36 2.94 19.23 -2.98
C ARG A 36 1.69 18.87 -2.19
N VAL A 37 1.82 18.03 -1.16
CA VAL A 37 0.70 17.54 -0.36
C VAL A 37 0.60 18.33 0.94
N GLU A 38 -0.59 18.35 1.54
CA GLU A 38 -0.81 18.99 2.83
C GLU A 38 -0.21 18.16 3.99
N VAL A 39 0.07 18.82 5.12
CA VAL A 39 0.85 18.25 6.24
C VAL A 39 0.30 16.92 6.76
N GLU A 40 -1.04 16.77 6.82
CA GLU A 40 -1.72 15.58 7.35
C GLU A 40 -1.95 14.49 6.28
N ALA A 41 -1.42 14.66 5.07
CA ALA A 41 -1.75 13.80 3.93
C ALA A 41 -1.36 12.34 4.19
N SER A 42 -0.21 12.10 4.82
CA SER A 42 0.26 10.75 5.18
C SER A 42 -0.74 10.03 6.07
N ARG A 43 -1.25 10.68 7.12
CA ARG A 43 -2.26 10.11 8.02
C ARG A 43 -3.59 9.85 7.30
N LYS A 44 -4.04 10.80 6.47
CA LYS A 44 -5.31 10.66 5.72
C LYS A 44 -5.25 9.52 4.69
N ILE A 45 -4.13 9.38 3.99
CA ILE A 45 -3.92 8.31 3.01
C ILE A 45 -3.92 6.95 3.72
N VAL A 46 -3.18 6.80 4.82
CA VAL A 46 -3.14 5.54 5.59
C VAL A 46 -4.54 5.19 6.12
N ALA A 47 -5.26 6.13 6.71
CA ALA A 47 -6.63 5.90 7.19
C ALA A 47 -7.56 5.45 6.06
N LYS A 48 -7.45 6.08 4.89
CA LYS A 48 -8.26 5.71 3.72
C LYS A 48 -7.90 4.32 3.20
N LEU A 49 -6.61 3.99 3.11
CA LEU A 49 -6.14 2.67 2.68
C LEU A 49 -6.66 1.57 3.59
N LEU A 50 -6.56 1.75 4.91
CA LEU A 50 -7.06 0.77 5.88
C LEU A 50 -8.59 0.59 5.80
N SER A 51 -9.33 1.68 5.60
CA SER A 51 -10.77 1.61 5.35
C SER A 51 -11.11 0.83 4.07
N LEU A 52 -10.35 1.03 2.99
CA LEU A 52 -10.55 0.28 1.74
C LEU A 52 -10.16 -1.19 1.89
N PHE A 53 -9.09 -1.50 2.63
CA PHE A 53 -8.70 -2.88 2.93
C PHE A 53 -9.79 -3.61 3.72
N ALA A 54 -10.42 -2.96 4.70
CA ALA A 54 -11.55 -3.53 5.43
C ALA A 54 -12.72 -3.88 4.50
N LYS A 55 -13.07 -2.98 3.56
CA LYS A 55 -14.12 -3.23 2.56
C LYS A 55 -13.80 -4.41 1.64
N VAL A 56 -12.54 -4.52 1.20
CA VAL A 56 -12.10 -5.67 0.38
C VAL A 56 -12.15 -6.95 1.19
N ASN A 57 -11.87 -6.90 2.51
CA ASN A 57 -11.97 -8.07 3.39
C ASN A 57 -13.41 -8.58 3.51
N GLU A 58 -14.35 -7.67 3.74
CA GLU A 58 -15.78 -7.99 3.84
C GLU A 58 -16.33 -8.52 2.51
N ALA A 59 -15.92 -7.94 1.38
CA ALA A 59 -16.28 -8.46 0.05
C ALA A 59 -15.61 -9.82 -0.24
N GLY A 60 -14.40 -10.04 0.27
CA GLY A 60 -13.60 -11.25 0.05
C GLY A 60 -14.10 -12.48 0.82
N SER A 61 -14.91 -12.31 1.88
CA SER A 61 -15.51 -13.47 2.58
C SER A 61 -16.54 -14.22 1.72
N ALA A 62 -16.92 -13.70 0.55
CA ALA A 62 -17.85 -14.32 -0.38
C ALA A 62 -17.18 -15.22 -1.44
N PHE A 63 -15.86 -15.16 -1.64
CA PHE A 63 -15.17 -15.96 -2.65
C PHE A 63 -13.74 -16.30 -2.21
N ILE A 64 -13.56 -17.51 -1.67
CA ILE A 64 -12.25 -18.12 -1.45
C ILE A 64 -12.12 -19.33 -2.39
N PRO A 65 -11.62 -19.18 -3.62
CA PRO A 65 -10.97 -20.29 -4.29
C PRO A 65 -9.67 -20.58 -3.53
N GLN A 66 -9.57 -21.80 -2.99
CA GLN A 66 -8.30 -22.23 -2.40
C GLN A 66 -7.23 -22.26 -3.49
N PRO A 67 -6.02 -21.71 -3.25
CA PRO A 67 -4.92 -21.90 -4.18
C PRO A 67 -4.59 -23.39 -4.26
N ASP A 68 -4.74 -23.96 -5.45
CA ASP A 68 -4.20 -25.26 -5.83
C ASP A 68 -2.68 -25.14 -5.91
N TYR A 69 -2.03 -25.08 -4.74
CA TYR A 69 -0.59 -25.26 -4.64
C TYR A 69 -0.26 -26.67 -5.12
N LEU A 70 0.04 -26.78 -6.42
CA LEU A 70 0.86 -27.78 -7.10
C LEU A 70 0.86 -29.17 -6.44
N ASP A 71 0.17 -30.13 -7.08
CA ASP A 71 0.48 -31.54 -6.93
C ASP A 71 1.90 -31.81 -7.45
N ASN A 72 2.86 -31.74 -6.54
CA ASN A 72 4.28 -31.99 -6.81
C ASN A 72 4.57 -33.47 -7.12
N SER A 73 3.57 -34.37 -7.16
CA SER A 73 3.80 -35.80 -7.33
C SER A 73 4.12 -36.23 -8.76
N LYS A 74 4.20 -35.30 -9.74
CA LYS A 74 4.45 -35.62 -11.15
C LYS A 74 5.81 -35.21 -11.71
N THR A 75 6.77 -34.83 -10.87
CA THR A 75 8.17 -34.66 -11.29
C THR A 75 9.01 -35.84 -10.80
N GLN A 76 8.68 -37.04 -11.29
CA GLN A 76 9.59 -38.18 -11.39
C GLN A 76 9.46 -38.71 -12.82
N ILE A 77 10.09 -38.02 -13.77
CA ILE A 77 10.40 -38.61 -15.06
C ILE A 77 11.77 -39.27 -14.90
N LYS A 78 11.79 -40.56 -15.21
CA LYS A 78 12.94 -41.47 -15.24
C LYS A 78 14.15 -40.90 -15.98
#